data_AF-A0A2N3GAB2-F1
#
_entry.id   AF-A0A2N3GAB2-F1
#
_cell.length_a   1.000
_cell.length_b   1.000
_cell.length_c   1.000
_cell.angle_alpha   90.00
_cell.angle_beta   90.00
_cell.angle_gamma   90.00
#
_symmetry.space_group_name_H-M   'P 1'
#
loop_
_entity.id
_entity.type
_entity.pdbx_description
1 polymer ?
#
loop_
_entity_poly.entity_id
_entity_poly.type
_entity_poly.pdbx_seq_one_letter_code
_entity_poly.pdbx_strand_id
1 'polypeptide(L)' 'MLARVSALRSFDFDYVVSAPLMKATATIACSHGHSPYDCLYVAAALLEDADLVTADARQYEVAQAILGERAVWLGDV' A
#
# COMPACT_ATOMS: atom_id res chain seq x y z
N MET A 1 -15.85 -18.61 8.46
CA MET A 1 -14.90 -17.49 8.42
C MET A 1 -13.43 -17.95 8.54
N LEU A 2 -13.11 -18.91 9.42
CA LEU A 2 -11.74 -19.43 9.63
C LEU A 2 -11.06 -20.08 8.40
N ALA A 3 -11.81 -20.79 7.54
CA ALA A 3 -11.25 -21.47 6.36
C ALA A 3 -10.67 -20.54 5.29
N ARG A 4 -11.09 -19.26 5.25
CA ARG A 4 -10.60 -18.29 4.25
C ARG A 4 -9.24 -17.71 4.63
N VAL A 5 -8.96 -17.56 5.93
CA VAL A 5 -7.68 -17.06 6.43
C VAL A 5 -6.59 -18.13 6.31
N SER A 6 -6.92 -19.42 6.42
CA SER A 6 -5.93 -20.49 6.19
C SER A 6 -5.47 -20.58 4.74
N ALA A 7 -6.34 -20.26 3.78
CA ALA A 7 -5.97 -20.18 2.36
C ALA A 7 -5.02 -19.01 2.06
N LEU A 8 -5.07 -17.93 2.84
CA LEU A 8 -4.04 -16.88 2.75
C LEU A 8 -2.68 -17.40 3.23
N ARG A 9 -2.64 -18.25 4.26
CA ARG A 9 -1.38 -18.82 4.76
C ARG A 9 -0.68 -19.77 3.79
N SER A 10 -1.35 -20.22 2.73
CA SER A 10 -0.70 -21.02 1.67
C SER A 10 0.00 -20.17 0.62
N PHE A 11 -0.17 -18.85 0.64
CA PHE A 11 0.64 -17.92 -0.14
C PHE A 11 1.83 -17.48 0.69
N ASP A 12 2.98 -17.37 0.02
CA ASP A 12 4.17 -16.82 0.64
C ASP A 12 3.99 -15.30 0.72
N PHE A 13 3.95 -14.78 1.94
CA PHE A 13 3.78 -13.35 2.21
C PHE A 13 4.99 -12.85 2.98
N ASP A 14 5.71 -11.90 2.38
CA ASP A 14 6.68 -11.10 3.10
C ASP A 14 5.94 -9.99 3.87
N TYR A 15 6.30 -9.84 5.15
CA TYR A 15 5.73 -8.82 6.01
C TYR A 15 6.69 -7.64 6.13
N VAL A 16 6.22 -6.45 5.73
CA VAL A 16 6.95 -5.21 5.93
C VAL A 16 6.63 -4.64 7.32
N VAL A 17 7.68 -4.40 8.12
CA VAL A 17 7.52 -3.77 9.44
C VAL A 17 7.18 -2.29 9.24
N SER A 18 6.14 -1.80 9.92
CA SER A 18 5.65 -0.43 9.74
C SER A 18 6.49 0.64 10.44
N ALA A 19 7.17 0.31 11.55
CA ALA A 19 7.90 1.30 12.35
C ALA A 19 8.97 2.10 11.55
N PRO A 20 9.79 1.49 10.68
CA PRO A 20 10.73 2.22 9.82
C PRO A 20 10.06 3.18 8.83
N LEU A 21 8.81 2.91 8.44
CA LEU A 21 8.08 3.66 7.42
C LEU A 21 7.41 4.92 7.97
N MET A 22 7.30 5.07 9.30
CA MET A 22 6.47 6.12 9.93
C MET A 22 6.89 7.53 9.52
N LYS A 23 8.18 7.79 9.36
CA LYS A 23 8.68 9.09 8.92
C LYS A 23 8.24 9.40 7.48
N ALA A 24 8.47 8.48 6.55
CA ALA A 24 8.06 8.65 5.16
C ALA A 24 6.53 8.77 5.02
N THR A 25 5.80 7.94 5.76
CA THR A 25 4.34 7.96 5.85
C THR A 25 3.82 9.34 6.28
N ALA A 26 4.38 9.89 7.37
CA ALA A 26 3.99 11.21 7.86
C ALA A 26 4.30 12.31 6.84
N THR A 27 5.47 12.26 6.19
CA THR A 27 5.83 13.21 5.13
C THR A 27 4.81 13.16 3.99
N ILE A 28 4.48 11.97 3.48
CA ILE A 28 3.53 11.81 2.38
C ILE A 28 2.14 12.32 2.79
N ALA A 29 1.66 11.92 3.97
CA ALA A 29 0.35 12.31 4.49
C ALA A 29 0.22 13.83 4.62
N CYS A 30 1.25 14.49 5.17
CA CYS A 30 1.27 15.95 5.29
C CYS A 30 1.33 16.66 3.93
N SER A 31 2.09 16.12 2.97
CA SER A 31 2.25 16.74 1.64
C SER A 31 1.00 16.60 0.76
N HIS A 32 0.23 15.51 0.90
CA HIS A 32 -0.86 15.20 -0.01
C HIS A 32 -2.25 15.29 0.66
N GLY A 33 -2.33 15.49 1.98
CA GLY A 33 -3.61 15.63 2.68
C GLY A 33 -4.40 14.34 2.82
N HIS A 34 -3.72 13.19 2.88
CA HIS A 34 -4.35 11.87 2.98
C HIS A 34 -4.13 11.21 4.35
N SER A 35 -4.93 10.18 4.61
CA SER A 35 -4.82 9.36 5.81
C SER A 35 -3.42 8.76 5.93
N PRO A 36 -2.79 8.79 7.12
CA PRO A 36 -1.52 8.10 7.36
C PRO A 36 -1.58 6.60 7.02
N TYR A 37 -2.75 5.96 7.13
CA TYR A 37 -2.89 4.54 6.79
C TYR A 37 -2.75 4.30 5.27
N ASP A 38 -3.31 5.16 4.43
CA ASP A 38 -3.20 5.02 2.97
C ASP A 38 -1.77 5.31 2.52
N CYS A 39 -1.16 6.34 3.11
CA CYS A 39 0.22 6.74 2.85
C CYS A 39 1.25 5.70 3.32
N LEU A 40 0.91 4.85 4.30
CA LEU A 40 1.79 3.79 4.78
C LEU A 40 2.08 2.76 3.68
N TYR A 41 1.07 2.37 2.93
CA TYR A 41 1.23 1.42 1.84
C TYR A 41 2.04 2.00 0.67
N VAL A 42 1.87 3.29 0.39
CA VAL A 42 2.72 3.99 -0.60
C VAL A 42 4.18 4.04 -0.12
N ALA A 43 4.41 4.34 1.16
CA ALA A 43 5.75 4.33 1.74
C ALA A 43 6.39 2.93 1.69
N ALA A 44 5.61 1.87 1.92
CA ALA A 44 6.06 0.49 1.79
C ALA A 44 6.44 0.15 0.34
N ALA A 45 5.58 0.50 -0.63
CA ALA A 45 5.84 0.28 -2.05
C ALA A 45 7.11 0.99 -2.56
N LEU A 46 7.37 2.21 -2.05
CA LEU A 46 8.62 2.93 -2.33
C LEU A 46 9.85 2.26 -1.71
N LEU A 47 9.74 1.77 -0.46
CA LEU A 47 10.86 1.12 0.24
C LEU A 47 11.25 -0.20 -0.44
N GLU A 48 10.26 -1.01 -0.80
CA GLU A 48 10.45 -2.34 -1.36
C GLU A 48 10.62 -2.33 -2.89
N ASP A 49 10.59 -1.14 -3.52
CA ASP A 49 10.58 -0.99 -4.99
C ASP A 49 9.50 -1.87 -5.67
N ALA A 50 8.33 -1.98 -5.03
CA ALA A 50 7.22 -2.83 -5.46
C ALA A 50 6.01 -2.05 -6.02
N ASP A 51 5.21 -2.69 -6.87
CA ASP A 51 3.92 -2.14 -7.30
C ASP A 51 2.92 -2.13 -6.14
N LEU A 52 2.06 -1.11 -6.09
CA LEU A 52 0.95 -1.06 -5.15
C LEU A 52 -0.34 -1.44 -5.85
N VAL A 53 -0.83 -2.65 -5.58
CA VAL A 53 -2.15 -3.10 -6.01
C VAL A 53 -3.18 -2.77 -4.95
N THR A 54 -4.28 -2.11 -5.32
CA THR A 54 -5.37 -1.82 -4.38
C THR A 54 -6.75 -1.86 -5.02
N ALA A 55 -7.75 -2.22 -4.22
CA ALA A 55 -9.17 -2.12 -4.54
C ALA A 55 -9.85 -0.92 -3.85
N ASP A 56 -9.10 -0.10 -3.11
CA ASP A 56 -9.59 1.14 -2.50
C ASP A 56 -9.32 2.33 -3.44
N ALA A 57 -10.38 2.95 -3.95
CA ALA A 57 -10.26 4.02 -4.94
C ALA A 57 -9.52 5.25 -4.40
N ARG A 58 -9.69 5.57 -3.11
CA ARG A 58 -8.97 6.71 -2.49
C ARG A 58 -7.50 6.40 -2.35
N GLN A 59 -7.16 5.17 -1.95
CA GLN A 59 -5.77 4.75 -1.91
C GLN A 59 -5.13 4.77 -3.29
N TYR A 60 -5.86 4.32 -4.31
CA TYR A 60 -5.41 4.35 -5.70
C TYR A 60 -5.10 5.78 -6.16
N GLU A 61 -5.95 6.77 -5.84
CA GLU A 61 -5.68 8.18 -6.17
C GLU A 61 -4.35 8.67 -5.56
N VAL A 62 -4.08 8.35 -4.30
CA VAL A 62 -2.81 8.72 -3.63
C VAL A 62 -1.63 8.03 -4.29
N ALA A 63 -1.78 6.72 -4.51
CA ALA A 63 -0.74 5.90 -5.10
C ALA A 63 -0.42 6.36 -6.51
N GLN A 64 -1.42 6.65 -7.33
CA GLN A 64 -1.25 7.13 -8.70
C GLN A 64 -0.50 8.46 -8.74
N ALA A 65 -0.79 9.36 -7.80
CA ALA A 65 -0.11 10.66 -7.72
C ALA A 65 1.39 10.55 -7.39
N ILE A 66 1.83 9.47 -6.75
CA ILE A 66 3.20 9.32 -6.22
C ILE A 66 4.00 8.26 -6.97
N LEU A 67 3.37 7.14 -7.30
CA LEU A 67 3.98 5.96 -7.92
C LEU A 67 3.76 5.89 -9.44
N GLY A 68 2.83 6.69 -9.99
CA GLY A 68 2.48 6.64 -11.40
C GLY A 68 1.97 5.27 -11.82
N GLU A 69 2.53 4.69 -12.88
CA GLU A 69 2.12 3.39 -13.44
C GLU A 69 2.29 2.21 -12.47
N ARG A 70 3.07 2.38 -11.40
CA ARG A 70 3.25 1.36 -10.34
C ARG A 70 2.09 1.31 -9.34
N ALA A 71 1.13 2.23 -9.44
CA ALA A 71 -0.16 2.09 -8.78
C ALA A 71 -1.09 1.29 -9.69
N VAL A 72 -1.57 0.15 -9.20
CA VAL A 72 -2.40 -0.79 -9.97
C VAL A 72 -3.78 -0.88 -9.33
N TRP A 73 -4.81 -0.56 -10.10
CA TRP A 73 -6.19 -0.75 -9.68
C TRP A 73 -6.57 -2.22 -9.84
N LEU A 74 -7.00 -2.87 -8.75
CA LEU A 74 -7.35 -4.30 -8.78
C LEU A 74 -8.49 -4.61 -9.75
N GLY A 75 -9.38 -3.64 -10.02
CA GLY A 75 -10.46 -3.83 -11.00
C GLY A 75 -9.98 -3.94 -12.45
N ASP A 76 -8.73 -3.58 -12.74
CA ASP A 76 -8.12 -3.68 -14.07
C ASP A 76 -7.28 -4.97 -14.25
N VAL A 77 -7.16 -5.78 -13.18
CA VAL A 77 -6.40 -7.05 -13.13
C VAL A 77 -7.35 -8.24 -13.16
#